data_AF-A0A3C2BZ08-F1
#
_entry.id   AF-A0A3C2BZ08-F1
#
_cell.length_a   1.000
_cell.length_b   1.000
_cell.length_c   1.000
_cell.angle_alpha   90.00
_cell.angle_beta   90.00
_cell.angle_gamma   90.00
#
_symmetry.space_group_name_H-M   'P 1'
#
loop_
_entity.id
_entity.type
_entity.pdbx_description
1 polymer ?
#
loop_
_entity_poly.entity_id
_entity_poly.type
_entity_poly.pdbx_seq_one_letter_code
_entity_poly.pdbx_strand_id
1 'polypeptide(L)'
;MATTDTDPRKIIADAEQEAREAENLVNTLEEKVRSGDESVSFEEVEKARGLLSFVRLRKEAAKRKAAAATEAARIQACEALNADIAARVKGDGKRFSEQLQTAVEALRVFHDAVEERNTSVRAFRKRAEALGIPKQLHNGPFPATHGGVRLNTGAGVLVGRRHVDTIDADTFVNRMLDLLTLEGKFKHKDYVHAGEDLFGDLARIDAETPDDGAKYFYRGPNGAVIRKGDEYAPDEIQRLRLTVITKAEAEVGA
;
A
#
# COMPACT_ATOMS: atom_id res chain seq x y z
N MET A 1 -20.30 17.76 -18.05
CA MET A 1 -20.12 19.10 -18.66
C MET A 1 -19.70 20.05 -17.56
N ALA A 2 -18.39 20.30 -17.41
CA ALA A 2 -17.92 21.36 -16.51
C ALA A 2 -18.32 22.69 -17.14
N THR A 3 -19.17 23.44 -16.46
CA THR A 3 -19.54 24.80 -16.87
C THR A 3 -18.26 25.62 -17.01
N THR A 4 -18.13 26.33 -18.12
CA THR A 4 -16.94 27.09 -18.56
C THR A 4 -16.55 28.28 -17.65
N ASP A 5 -17.08 28.30 -16.43
CA ASP A 5 -17.15 29.43 -15.50
C ASP A 5 -16.44 29.16 -14.15
N THR A 6 -15.84 27.96 -13.99
CA THR A 6 -15.12 27.56 -12.76
C THR A 6 -13.64 27.27 -12.96
N ASP A 7 -13.07 27.41 -14.15
CA ASP A 7 -11.63 27.26 -14.36
C ASP A 7 -10.86 28.38 -13.63
N PRO A 8 -10.06 28.06 -12.59
CA PRO A 8 -9.29 29.05 -11.84
C PRO A 8 -8.38 29.91 -12.72
N ARG A 9 -7.84 29.34 -13.81
CA ARG A 9 -6.93 30.05 -14.72
C ARG A 9 -7.67 31.11 -15.52
N LYS A 10 -8.87 30.78 -15.99
CA LYS A 10 -9.73 31.71 -16.74
C LYS A 10 -10.23 32.85 -15.84
N ILE A 11 -10.66 32.54 -14.61
CA ILE A 11 -11.10 33.54 -13.62
C ILE A 11 -9.99 34.57 -13.34
N ILE A 12 -8.73 34.13 -13.20
CA ILE A 12 -7.60 35.03 -12.99
C ILE A 12 -7.28 35.81 -14.28
N ALA A 13 -7.24 35.15 -15.43
CA ALA A 13 -6.90 35.78 -16.70
C ALA A 13 -7.86 36.92 -17.05
N ASP A 14 -9.17 36.70 -16.91
CA ASP A 14 -10.20 37.70 -17.19
C ASP A 14 -10.06 38.93 -16.27
N ALA A 15 -9.83 38.70 -14.98
CA ALA A 15 -9.64 39.80 -14.02
C ALA A 15 -8.30 40.54 -14.18
N GLU A 16 -7.26 39.85 -14.68
CA GLU A 16 -5.98 40.47 -15.02
C GLU A 16 -6.02 41.27 -16.30
N GLN A 17 -6.84 40.87 -17.27
CA GLN A 17 -7.08 41.64 -18.48
C GLN A 17 -7.86 42.92 -18.16
N GLU A 18 -8.94 42.81 -17.40
CA GLU A 18 -9.75 43.98 -16.97
C GLU A 18 -8.88 44.99 -16.20
N ALA A 19 -8.00 44.51 -15.30
CA ALA A 19 -7.09 45.38 -14.55
C ALA A 19 -6.08 46.11 -15.43
N ARG A 20 -5.55 45.42 -16.46
CA ARG A 20 -4.61 46.01 -17.43
C ARG A 20 -5.30 47.06 -18.30
N GLU A 21 -6.54 46.80 -18.74
CA GLU A 21 -7.32 47.75 -19.54
C GLU A 21 -7.64 49.02 -18.74
N ALA A 22 -8.03 48.90 -17.47
CA ALA A 22 -8.28 50.04 -16.58
C ALA A 22 -6.99 50.84 -16.28
N GLU A 23 -5.85 50.16 -16.09
CA GLU A 23 -4.55 50.80 -15.88
C GLU A 23 -4.08 51.58 -17.11
N ASN A 24 -4.24 50.99 -18.30
CA ASN A 24 -3.93 51.67 -19.57
C ASN A 24 -4.81 52.91 -19.79
N LEU A 25 -6.10 52.84 -19.41
CA LEU A 25 -7.01 53.98 -19.51
C LEU A 25 -6.56 55.14 -18.62
N VAL A 26 -6.21 54.87 -17.35
CA VAL A 26 -5.69 55.88 -16.41
C VAL A 26 -4.41 56.50 -16.97
N ASN A 27 -3.45 55.68 -17.38
CA ASN A 27 -2.17 56.15 -17.94
C ASN A 27 -2.36 57.04 -19.18
N THR A 28 -3.29 56.67 -20.06
CA THR A 28 -3.59 57.43 -21.28
C THR A 28 -4.20 58.80 -20.96
N LEU A 29 -5.14 58.86 -20.01
CA LEU A 29 -5.77 60.12 -19.59
C LEU A 29 -4.76 61.03 -18.87
N GLU A 30 -3.91 60.48 -18.00
CA GLU A 30 -2.88 61.24 -17.30
C GLU A 30 -1.81 61.80 -18.25
N GLU A 31 -1.43 61.05 -19.30
CA GLU A 31 -0.50 61.54 -20.33
C GLU A 31 -1.10 62.67 -21.17
N LYS A 32 -2.38 62.59 -21.53
CA LYS A 32 -3.09 63.68 -22.23
C LYS A 32 -3.09 64.97 -21.42
N VAL A 33 -3.41 64.89 -20.13
CA VAL A 33 -3.33 66.04 -19.20
C VAL A 33 -1.90 66.58 -19.13
N ARG A 34 -0.88 65.72 -19.06
CA ARG A 34 0.54 66.12 -19.06
C ARG A 34 0.98 66.82 -20.35
N SER A 35 0.40 66.44 -21.48
CA SER A 35 0.65 67.05 -22.79
C SER A 35 -0.09 68.37 -23.03
N GLY A 36 -0.94 68.80 -22.08
CA GLY A 36 -1.71 70.05 -22.18
C GLY A 36 -3.03 69.92 -22.95
N ASP A 37 -3.59 68.71 -23.08
CA ASP A 37 -4.92 68.50 -23.66
C ASP A 37 -6.00 68.97 -22.68
N GLU A 38 -6.56 70.16 -22.93
CA GLU A 38 -7.62 70.77 -22.11
C GLU A 38 -8.99 70.07 -22.26
N SER A 39 -9.13 69.12 -23.19
CA SER A 39 -10.38 68.37 -23.36
C SER A 39 -10.60 67.31 -22.27
N VAL A 40 -9.54 66.91 -21.54
CA VAL A 40 -9.62 65.94 -20.45
C VAL A 40 -9.92 66.65 -19.13
N SER A 41 -11.05 66.32 -18.52
CA SER A 41 -11.47 66.88 -17.24
C SER A 41 -10.87 66.14 -16.04
N PHE A 42 -10.74 66.85 -14.92
CA PHE A 42 -10.38 66.24 -13.63
C PHE A 42 -11.32 65.10 -13.24
N GLU A 43 -12.62 65.25 -13.49
CA GLU A 43 -13.62 64.23 -13.18
C GLU A 43 -13.41 62.93 -13.96
N GLU A 44 -12.95 62.99 -15.21
CA GLU A 44 -12.67 61.81 -16.02
C GLU A 44 -11.47 61.03 -15.49
N VAL A 45 -10.41 61.73 -15.07
CA VAL A 45 -9.24 61.10 -14.44
C VAL A 45 -9.61 60.43 -13.12
N GLU A 46 -10.38 61.11 -12.27
CA GLU A 46 -10.82 60.54 -10.99
C GLU A 46 -11.78 59.35 -11.19
N LYS A 47 -12.70 59.41 -12.17
CA LYS A 47 -13.54 58.25 -12.54
C LYS A 47 -12.69 57.07 -13.00
N ALA A 48 -11.65 57.30 -13.82
CA ALA A 48 -10.75 56.25 -14.27
C ALA A 48 -9.93 55.65 -13.11
N ARG A 49 -9.45 56.48 -12.17
CA ARG A 49 -8.76 56.02 -10.95
C ARG A 49 -9.68 55.20 -10.04
N GLY A 50 -10.92 55.64 -9.87
CA GLY A 50 -11.97 54.91 -9.14
C GLY A 50 -12.26 53.55 -9.77
N LEU A 51 -12.38 53.50 -11.10
CA LEU A 51 -12.52 52.26 -11.86
C LEU A 51 -11.32 51.33 -11.65
N LEU A 52 -10.09 51.83 -11.75
CA LEU A 52 -8.88 51.04 -11.52
C LEU A 52 -8.84 50.45 -10.10
N SER A 53 -9.18 51.24 -9.08
CA SER A 53 -9.26 50.76 -7.69
C SER A 53 -10.27 49.62 -7.55
N PHE A 54 -11.47 49.79 -8.12
CA PHE A 54 -12.51 48.76 -8.11
C PHE A 54 -12.08 47.48 -8.83
N VAL A 55 -11.46 47.59 -10.00
CA VAL A 55 -11.00 46.44 -10.78
C VAL A 55 -9.85 45.70 -10.06
N ARG A 56 -8.96 46.41 -9.36
CA ARG A 56 -7.92 45.78 -8.51
C ARG A 56 -8.54 44.94 -7.39
N LEU A 57 -9.58 45.45 -6.72
CA LEU A 57 -10.32 44.67 -5.72
C LEU A 57 -11.01 43.44 -6.34
N ARG A 58 -11.60 43.58 -7.54
CA ARG A 58 -12.16 42.44 -8.28
C ARG A 58 -11.11 41.40 -8.65
N LYS A 59 -9.89 41.82 -9.03
CA LYS A 59 -8.75 40.91 -9.27
C LYS A 59 -8.36 40.14 -8.01
N GLU A 60 -8.29 40.79 -6.85
CA GLU A 60 -8.03 40.10 -5.58
C GLU A 60 -9.13 39.11 -5.23
N ALA A 61 -10.41 39.50 -5.40
CA ALA A 61 -11.55 38.60 -5.20
C ALA A 61 -11.49 37.40 -6.16
N ALA A 62 -11.15 37.63 -7.43
CA ALA A 62 -10.97 36.58 -8.43
C ALA A 62 -9.84 35.61 -8.04
N LYS A 63 -8.70 36.12 -7.55
CA LYS A 63 -7.61 35.27 -7.01
C LYS A 63 -8.07 34.42 -5.83
N ARG A 64 -8.82 34.99 -4.88
CA ARG A 64 -9.37 34.24 -3.74
C ARG A 64 -10.36 33.17 -4.20
N LYS A 65 -11.25 33.50 -5.14
CA LYS A 65 -12.22 32.56 -5.74
C LYS A 65 -11.49 31.41 -6.47
N ALA A 66 -10.45 31.71 -7.23
CA ALA A 66 -9.63 30.73 -7.93
C ALA A 66 -8.88 29.79 -6.97
N ALA A 67 -8.32 30.33 -5.88
CA ALA A 67 -7.68 29.53 -4.83
C ALA A 67 -8.69 28.58 -4.14
N ALA A 68 -9.86 29.09 -3.76
CA ALA A 68 -10.92 28.27 -3.16
C ALA A 68 -11.42 27.17 -4.11
N ALA A 69 -11.59 27.47 -5.40
CA ALA A 69 -11.97 26.48 -6.40
C ALA A 69 -10.90 25.40 -6.60
N THR A 70 -9.62 25.78 -6.58
CA THR A 70 -8.48 24.84 -6.66
C THR A 70 -8.46 23.91 -5.46
N GLU A 71 -8.64 24.44 -4.25
CA GLU A 71 -8.66 23.64 -3.03
C GLU A 71 -9.88 22.71 -2.96
N ALA A 72 -11.06 23.19 -3.36
CA ALA A 72 -12.24 22.35 -3.44
C ALA A 72 -12.06 21.19 -4.43
N ALA A 73 -11.45 21.44 -5.60
CA ALA A 73 -11.13 20.39 -6.56
C ALA A 73 -10.10 19.38 -6.01
N ARG A 74 -9.12 19.85 -5.24
CA ARG A 74 -8.14 19.00 -4.56
C ARG A 74 -8.83 18.09 -3.53
N ILE A 75 -9.70 18.64 -2.69
CA ILE A 75 -10.47 17.87 -1.69
C ILE A 75 -11.33 16.81 -2.38
N GLN A 76 -12.09 17.19 -3.42
CA GLN A 76 -12.88 16.23 -4.20
C GLN A 76 -12.04 15.11 -4.82
N ALA A 77 -10.85 15.44 -5.34
CA ALA A 77 -9.92 14.45 -5.88
C ALA A 77 -9.39 13.51 -4.78
N CYS A 78 -9.10 14.04 -3.59
CA CYS A 78 -8.70 13.24 -2.43
C CYS A 78 -9.84 12.33 -1.95
N GLU A 79 -11.08 12.81 -1.88
CA GLU A 79 -12.26 12.02 -1.53
C GLU A 79 -12.50 10.88 -2.53
N ALA A 80 -12.39 11.17 -3.83
CA ALA A 80 -12.50 10.17 -4.89
C ALA A 80 -11.39 9.12 -4.79
N LEU A 81 -10.13 9.54 -4.57
CA LEU A 81 -9.00 8.63 -4.36
C LEU A 81 -9.22 7.74 -3.13
N ASN A 82 -9.71 8.31 -2.02
CA ASN A 82 -10.01 7.56 -0.81
C ASN A 82 -11.09 6.50 -1.05
N ALA A 83 -12.17 6.86 -1.76
CA ALA A 83 -13.22 5.92 -2.14
C ALA A 83 -12.68 4.80 -3.04
N ASP A 84 -11.83 5.14 -4.01
CA ASP A 84 -11.19 4.16 -4.91
C ASP A 84 -10.27 3.20 -4.16
N ILE A 85 -9.47 3.69 -3.21
CA ILE A 85 -8.61 2.87 -2.36
C ILE A 85 -9.49 1.93 -1.53
N ALA A 86 -10.46 2.47 -0.79
CA ALA A 86 -11.35 1.69 0.06
C ALA A 86 -12.12 0.61 -0.72
N ALA A 87 -12.56 0.89 -1.95
CA ALA A 87 -13.24 -0.07 -2.80
C ALA A 87 -12.32 -1.21 -3.29
N ARG A 88 -11.03 -0.92 -3.51
CA ARG A 88 -10.07 -1.89 -4.07
C ARG A 88 -9.40 -2.77 -3.01
N VAL A 89 -9.06 -2.20 -1.86
CA VAL A 89 -8.30 -2.93 -0.82
C VAL A 89 -9.21 -3.74 0.10
N LYS A 90 -10.50 -3.44 0.15
CA LYS A 90 -11.42 -4.12 1.07
C LYS A 90 -11.55 -5.61 0.73
N GLY A 91 -11.06 -6.45 1.63
CA GLY A 91 -11.15 -7.90 1.56
C GLY A 91 -9.91 -8.58 0.95
N ASP A 92 -8.90 -7.83 0.51
CA ASP A 92 -7.64 -8.38 0.02
C ASP A 92 -6.88 -9.13 1.12
N GLY A 93 -6.79 -8.60 2.34
CA GLY A 93 -6.19 -9.27 3.49
C GLY A 93 -6.85 -10.61 3.80
N LYS A 94 -8.20 -10.67 3.82
CA LYS A 94 -8.93 -11.93 4.00
C LYS A 94 -8.66 -12.90 2.85
N ARG A 95 -8.72 -12.42 1.61
CA ARG A 95 -8.45 -13.22 0.40
C ARG A 95 -7.04 -13.79 0.40
N PHE A 96 -6.03 -12.99 0.75
CA PHE A 96 -4.64 -13.44 0.85
C PHE A 96 -4.44 -14.44 1.97
N SER A 97 -5.09 -14.24 3.11
CA SER A 97 -5.07 -15.17 4.24
C SER A 97 -5.61 -16.56 3.83
N GLU A 98 -6.77 -16.61 3.16
CA GLU A 98 -7.37 -17.86 2.67
C GLU A 98 -6.49 -18.57 1.61
N GLN A 99 -5.88 -17.80 0.70
CA GLN A 99 -4.95 -18.32 -0.30
C GLN A 99 -3.69 -18.90 0.34
N LEU A 100 -3.12 -18.22 1.34
CA LEU A 100 -1.95 -18.71 2.07
C LEU A 100 -2.30 -19.96 2.88
N GLN A 101 -3.46 -19.99 3.54
CA GLN A 101 -3.94 -21.16 4.27
C GLN A 101 -4.08 -22.37 3.33
N THR A 102 -4.65 -22.16 2.15
CA THR A 102 -4.76 -23.21 1.12
C THR A 102 -3.38 -23.73 0.69
N ALA A 103 -2.40 -22.84 0.50
CA ALA A 103 -1.05 -23.24 0.12
C ALA A 103 -0.35 -24.06 1.23
N VAL A 104 -0.48 -23.65 2.49
CA VAL A 104 0.08 -24.38 3.65
C VAL A 104 -0.55 -25.76 3.77
N GLU A 105 -1.88 -25.85 3.62
CA GLU A 105 -2.58 -27.13 3.70
C GLU A 105 -2.20 -28.07 2.55
N ALA A 106 -2.05 -27.54 1.33
CA ALA A 106 -1.57 -28.33 0.21
C ALA A 106 -0.16 -28.93 0.45
N LEU A 107 0.73 -28.16 1.08
CA LEU A 107 2.06 -28.66 1.46
C LEU A 107 2.00 -29.74 2.56
N ARG A 108 1.08 -29.62 3.53
CA ARG A 108 0.85 -30.66 4.54
C ARG A 108 0.33 -31.95 3.92
N VAL A 109 -0.70 -31.86 3.08
CA VAL A 109 -1.26 -33.00 2.35
C VAL A 109 -0.20 -33.70 1.50
N PHE A 110 0.67 -32.94 0.83
CA PHE A 110 1.79 -33.50 0.10
C PHE A 110 2.77 -34.28 1.01
N HIS A 111 3.13 -33.69 2.16
CA HIS A 111 4.02 -34.32 3.13
C HIS A 111 3.42 -35.61 3.70
N ASP A 112 2.14 -35.59 4.07
CA ASP A 112 1.44 -36.76 4.61
C ASP A 112 1.36 -37.90 3.58
N ALA A 113 1.08 -37.58 2.31
CA ALA A 113 1.06 -38.57 1.23
C ALA A 113 2.45 -39.20 0.99
N VAL A 114 3.52 -38.40 1.10
CA VAL A 114 4.90 -38.90 1.04
C VAL A 114 5.18 -39.85 2.21
N GLU A 115 4.78 -39.50 3.43
CA GLU A 115 5.02 -40.35 4.60
C GLU A 115 4.18 -41.63 4.63
N GLU A 116 2.94 -41.58 4.15
CA GLU A 116 2.11 -42.77 3.95
C GLU A 116 2.78 -43.73 2.96
N ARG A 117 3.25 -43.19 1.83
CA ARG A 117 4.02 -43.95 0.84
C ARG A 117 5.28 -44.53 1.47
N ASN A 118 6.08 -43.73 2.17
CA ASN A 118 7.31 -44.17 2.81
C ASN A 118 7.07 -45.27 3.84
N THR A 119 5.98 -45.18 4.60
CA THR A 119 5.53 -46.23 5.54
C THR A 119 5.25 -47.53 4.81
N SER A 120 4.57 -47.47 3.67
CA SER A 120 4.33 -48.63 2.81
C SER A 120 5.65 -49.22 2.28
N VAL A 121 6.59 -48.39 1.83
CA VAL A 121 7.93 -48.83 1.39
C VAL A 121 8.68 -49.57 2.51
N ARG A 122 8.70 -48.99 3.72
CA ARG A 122 9.31 -49.62 4.90
C ARG A 122 8.65 -50.96 5.22
N ALA A 123 7.32 -51.05 5.10
CA ALA A 123 6.58 -52.30 5.30
C ALA A 123 6.87 -53.36 4.23
N PHE A 124 7.04 -52.97 2.96
CA PHE A 124 7.49 -53.88 1.90
C PHE A 124 8.89 -54.42 2.20
N ARG A 125 9.81 -53.56 2.61
CA ARG A 125 11.16 -53.95 2.99
C ARG A 125 11.17 -54.97 4.13
N LYS A 126 10.46 -54.69 5.23
CA LYS A 126 10.36 -55.63 6.37
C LYS A 126 9.82 -57.00 5.95
N ARG A 127 8.81 -57.03 5.07
CA ARG A 127 8.28 -58.28 4.52
C ARG A 127 9.29 -59.03 3.66
N ALA A 128 10.01 -58.32 2.79
CA ALA A 128 11.07 -58.92 1.97
C ALA A 128 12.23 -59.47 2.82
N GLU A 129 12.61 -58.76 3.88
CA GLU A 129 13.60 -59.25 4.87
C GLU A 129 13.09 -60.50 5.60
N ALA A 130 11.83 -60.53 6.04
CA ALA A 130 11.23 -61.70 6.69
C ALA A 130 11.14 -62.94 5.78
N LEU A 131 11.10 -62.75 4.46
CA LEU A 131 11.15 -63.81 3.46
C LEU A 131 12.58 -64.28 3.13
N GLY A 132 13.62 -63.75 3.79
CA GLY A 132 15.01 -64.13 3.58
C GLY A 132 15.61 -63.63 2.27
N ILE A 133 15.04 -62.59 1.65
CA ILE A 133 15.60 -62.00 0.43
C ILE A 133 16.90 -61.28 0.80
N PRO A 134 18.06 -61.62 0.21
CA PRO A 134 19.33 -61.00 0.57
C PRO A 134 19.41 -59.56 0.06
N LYS A 135 20.07 -58.69 0.84
CA LYS A 135 20.51 -57.37 0.39
C LYS A 135 21.55 -57.54 -0.70
N GLN A 136 21.37 -56.86 -1.82
CA GLN A 136 22.34 -56.92 -2.91
C GLN A 136 23.07 -55.60 -3.06
N LEU A 137 24.40 -55.69 -3.07
CA LEU A 137 25.29 -54.54 -3.19
C LEU A 137 25.50 -54.09 -4.65
N HIS A 138 25.16 -54.93 -5.62
CA HIS A 138 25.46 -54.70 -7.04
C HIS A 138 24.21 -54.84 -7.93
N ASN A 139 24.19 -54.06 -9.00
CA ASN A 139 23.14 -54.08 -10.03
C ASN A 139 23.29 -55.32 -10.93
N GLY A 140 22.97 -56.50 -10.41
CA GLY A 140 22.96 -57.76 -11.18
C GLY A 140 21.59 -58.09 -11.82
N PRO A 141 21.46 -59.22 -12.52
CA PRO A 141 20.16 -59.73 -13.00
C PRO A 141 19.29 -60.26 -11.85
N PHE A 142 17.98 -60.01 -11.89
CA PHE A 142 17.02 -60.44 -10.87
C PHE A 142 17.05 -61.97 -10.71
N PRO A 143 17.39 -62.51 -9.52
CA PRO A 143 17.31 -63.94 -9.29
C PRO A 143 15.86 -64.40 -9.46
N ALA A 144 15.64 -65.41 -10.30
CA ALA A 144 14.31 -66.00 -10.46
C ALA A 144 13.76 -66.56 -9.12
N THR A 145 14.66 -66.90 -8.19
CA THR A 145 14.37 -67.46 -6.87
C THR A 145 13.63 -66.53 -5.90
N HIS A 146 13.55 -65.23 -6.17
CA HIS A 146 12.89 -64.26 -5.28
C HIS A 146 11.65 -63.60 -5.90
N GLY A 147 11.05 -64.22 -6.92
CA GLY A 147 9.85 -63.68 -7.56
C GLY A 147 10.05 -62.29 -8.16
N GLY A 148 11.29 -61.94 -8.54
CA GLY A 148 11.65 -60.62 -9.06
C GLY A 148 11.78 -59.51 -8.01
N VAL A 149 11.73 -59.83 -6.71
CA VAL A 149 11.94 -58.86 -5.62
C VAL A 149 13.40 -58.85 -5.17
N ARG A 150 13.94 -57.66 -4.90
CA ARG A 150 15.28 -57.47 -4.31
C ARG A 150 15.26 -56.39 -3.23
N LEU A 151 16.17 -56.51 -2.27
CA LEU A 151 16.45 -55.46 -1.30
C LEU A 151 17.59 -54.56 -1.83
N ASN A 152 17.30 -53.26 -1.92
CA ASN A 152 18.31 -52.22 -2.19
C ASN A 152 19.18 -52.00 -0.94
N THR A 153 20.40 -51.46 -1.12
CA THR A 153 21.27 -51.01 -0.02
C THR A 153 20.64 -49.86 0.76
N GLY A 154 19.83 -49.03 0.10
CA GLY A 154 18.98 -48.00 0.73
C GLY A 154 17.78 -48.57 1.48
N ALA A 155 16.82 -47.71 1.82
CA ALA A 155 15.60 -48.07 2.56
C ALA A 155 14.49 -48.72 1.72
N GLY A 156 14.71 -48.87 0.40
CA GLY A 156 13.72 -49.37 -0.55
C GLY A 156 13.78 -50.86 -0.88
N VAL A 157 12.92 -51.22 -1.83
CA VAL A 157 12.87 -52.53 -2.49
C VAL A 157 12.86 -52.34 -4.00
N LEU A 158 13.37 -53.30 -4.76
CA LEU A 158 13.20 -53.36 -6.22
C LEU A 158 12.22 -54.47 -6.57
N VAL A 159 11.31 -54.19 -7.50
CA VAL A 159 10.33 -55.15 -8.03
C VAL A 159 10.43 -55.16 -9.54
N GLY A 160 11.07 -56.20 -10.09
CA GLY A 160 11.55 -56.18 -11.47
C GLY A 160 12.37 -54.91 -11.71
N ARG A 161 12.16 -54.19 -12.81
CA ARG A 161 12.91 -52.95 -13.12
C ARG A 161 12.50 -51.72 -12.32
N ARG A 162 11.56 -51.82 -11.38
CA ARG A 162 11.02 -50.67 -10.64
C ARG A 162 11.74 -50.48 -9.32
N HIS A 163 12.19 -49.25 -9.08
CA HIS A 163 12.68 -48.79 -7.79
C HIS A 163 11.52 -48.34 -6.92
N VAL A 164 11.44 -48.90 -5.72
CA VAL A 164 10.46 -48.53 -4.70
C VAL A 164 11.23 -48.08 -3.47
N ASP A 165 11.82 -46.89 -3.58
CA ASP A 165 12.61 -46.24 -2.53
C ASP A 165 11.76 -45.21 -1.78
N THR A 166 12.17 -44.88 -0.54
CA THR A 166 11.61 -43.75 0.21
C THR A 166 11.98 -42.44 -0.47
N ILE A 167 11.13 -41.44 -0.36
CA ILE A 167 11.37 -40.10 -0.88
C ILE A 167 11.35 -39.08 0.25
N ASP A 168 12.18 -38.06 0.15
CA ASP A 168 12.24 -36.95 1.09
C ASP A 168 11.35 -35.80 0.58
N ALA A 169 10.26 -35.51 1.29
CA ALA A 169 9.34 -34.44 0.93
C ALA A 169 10.04 -33.07 0.91
N ASP A 170 10.94 -32.82 1.85
CA ASP A 170 11.61 -31.53 2.02
C ASP A 170 12.50 -31.21 0.82
N THR A 171 13.18 -32.22 0.25
CA THR A 171 13.94 -32.05 -1.00
C THR A 171 13.06 -31.52 -2.14
N PHE A 172 11.82 -31.99 -2.30
CA PHE A 172 10.93 -31.54 -3.36
C PHE A 172 10.30 -30.17 -3.06
N VAL A 173 9.94 -29.91 -1.80
CA VAL A 173 9.47 -28.58 -1.37
C VAL A 173 10.54 -27.52 -1.61
N ASN A 174 11.80 -27.80 -1.26
CA ASN A 174 12.91 -26.88 -1.50
C ASN A 174 13.13 -26.61 -3.00
N ARG A 175 13.02 -27.63 -3.86
CA ARG A 175 13.09 -27.44 -5.32
C ARG A 175 11.94 -26.58 -5.87
N MET A 176 10.74 -26.72 -5.30
CA MET A 176 9.60 -25.86 -5.63
C MET A 176 9.87 -24.40 -5.22
N LEU A 177 10.42 -24.16 -4.03
CA LEU A 177 10.78 -22.81 -3.58
C LEU A 177 11.89 -22.19 -4.43
N ASP A 178 12.89 -22.98 -4.83
CA ASP A 178 13.95 -22.56 -5.75
C ASP A 178 13.37 -22.16 -7.12
N LEU A 179 12.46 -22.97 -7.67
CA LEU A 179 11.75 -22.64 -8.91
C LEU A 179 11.00 -21.30 -8.79
N LEU A 180 10.26 -21.07 -7.70
CA LEU A 180 9.56 -19.81 -7.47
C LEU A 180 10.53 -18.63 -7.31
N THR A 181 11.73 -18.87 -6.76
CA THR A 181 12.79 -17.87 -6.65
C THR A 181 13.34 -17.49 -8.03
N LEU A 182 13.62 -18.49 -8.88
CA LEU A 182 14.07 -18.27 -10.26
C LEU A 182 13.02 -17.52 -11.11
N GLU A 183 11.74 -17.73 -10.83
CA GLU A 183 10.64 -16.99 -11.46
C GLU A 183 10.45 -15.57 -10.91
N GLY A 184 11.21 -15.16 -9.88
CA GLY A 184 11.05 -13.86 -9.22
C GLY A 184 9.77 -13.73 -8.39
N LYS A 185 9.08 -14.85 -8.11
CA LYS A 185 7.84 -14.90 -7.33
C LYS A 185 8.06 -15.15 -5.84
N PHE A 186 9.26 -15.61 -5.47
CA PHE A 186 9.65 -15.84 -4.10
C PHE A 186 11.00 -15.18 -3.79
N LYS A 187 11.15 -14.70 -2.56
CA LYS A 187 12.41 -14.15 -2.05
C LYS A 187 12.74 -14.85 -0.75
N HIS A 188 13.84 -15.60 -0.74
CA HIS A 188 14.39 -16.14 0.50
C HIS A 188 14.74 -15.01 1.46
N LYS A 189 14.26 -15.13 2.69
CA LYS A 189 14.63 -14.28 3.81
C LYS A 189 15.36 -15.16 4.83
N ASP A 190 16.48 -14.67 5.34
CA ASP A 190 17.36 -15.45 6.23
C ASP A 190 16.67 -15.89 7.52
N TYR A 191 15.71 -15.09 8.00
CA TYR A 191 14.87 -15.42 9.14
C TYR A 191 13.50 -14.78 8.99
N VAL A 192 12.44 -15.58 9.10
CA VAL A 192 11.06 -15.12 9.20
C VAL A 192 10.39 -15.90 10.32
N HIS A 193 10.09 -15.21 11.42
CA HIS A 193 9.20 -15.76 12.44
C HIS A 193 7.77 -15.75 11.87
N ALA A 194 7.06 -16.88 11.93
CA ALA A 194 5.69 -16.96 11.42
C ALA A 194 4.70 -16.07 12.20
N GLY A 195 5.11 -15.55 13.35
CA GLY A 195 4.25 -14.83 14.28
C GLY A 195 3.46 -15.81 15.16
N GLU A 196 2.58 -15.26 15.98
CA GLU A 196 1.60 -16.06 16.75
C GLU A 196 0.39 -16.43 15.87
N ASP A 197 0.04 -15.58 14.90
CA ASP A 197 -1.12 -15.76 14.02
C ASP A 197 -0.84 -15.25 12.60
N LEU A 198 -0.09 -16.03 11.83
CA LEU A 198 0.28 -15.72 10.44
C LEU A 198 -0.93 -15.36 9.56
N PHE A 199 -2.05 -16.07 9.73
CA PHE A 199 -3.25 -15.90 8.91
C PHE A 199 -4.07 -14.69 9.36
N GLY A 200 -4.18 -14.47 10.67
CA GLY A 200 -4.80 -13.28 11.23
C GLY A 200 -4.02 -12.01 10.92
N ASP A 201 -2.69 -12.06 10.88
CA ASP A 201 -1.84 -10.93 10.48
C ASP A 201 -2.18 -10.45 9.07
N LEU A 202 -2.35 -11.36 8.10
CA LEU A 202 -2.79 -11.00 6.76
C LEU A 202 -4.23 -10.50 6.72
N ALA A 203 -5.14 -11.17 7.45
CA ALA A 203 -6.53 -10.75 7.50
C ALA A 203 -6.71 -9.34 8.10
N ARG A 204 -5.80 -8.92 8.99
CA ARG A 204 -5.80 -7.60 9.63
C ARG A 204 -5.24 -6.47 8.77
N ILE A 205 -4.65 -6.75 7.60
CA ILE A 205 -4.15 -5.69 6.71
C ILE A 205 -5.28 -4.75 6.27
N ASP A 206 -6.50 -5.28 6.11
CA ASP A 206 -7.68 -4.48 5.75
C ASP A 206 -8.50 -4.04 6.96
N ALA A 207 -8.13 -4.49 8.17
CA ALA A 207 -8.85 -4.07 9.36
C ALA A 207 -8.66 -2.55 9.50
N GLU A 208 -9.75 -1.86 9.83
CA GLU A 208 -9.64 -0.48 10.26
C GLU A 208 -8.61 -0.45 11.39
N THR A 209 -7.59 0.38 11.24
CA THR A 209 -6.63 0.60 12.32
C THR A 209 -7.47 1.03 13.50
N PRO A 210 -7.46 0.27 14.62
CA PRO A 210 -8.27 0.65 15.76
C PRO A 210 -7.92 2.09 16.11
N ASP A 211 -8.95 2.89 16.40
CA ASP A 211 -8.73 4.23 16.96
C ASP A 211 -7.70 4.06 18.07
N ASP A 212 -6.65 4.86 18.04
CA ASP A 212 -5.35 4.62 18.69
C ASP A 212 -5.41 4.50 20.22
N GLY A 213 -6.61 4.46 20.79
CA GLY A 213 -6.91 4.43 22.20
C GLY A 213 -6.41 5.70 22.88
N ALA A 214 -6.02 6.73 22.11
CA ALA A 214 -5.41 7.91 22.68
C ALA A 214 -6.44 8.63 23.53
N LYS A 215 -6.11 8.75 24.81
CA LYS A 215 -6.87 9.51 25.78
C LYS A 215 -6.36 10.96 25.86
N TYR A 216 -5.11 11.17 25.46
CA TYR A 216 -4.41 12.43 25.60
C TYR A 216 -3.90 12.92 24.25
N PHE A 217 -4.18 14.19 23.95
CA PHE A 217 -3.82 14.84 22.71
C PHE A 217 -2.98 16.08 23.02
N TYR A 218 -1.91 16.25 22.28
CA TYR A 218 -0.97 17.35 22.45
C TYR A 218 -0.68 18.00 21.12
N ARG A 219 -0.49 19.32 21.11
CA ARG A 219 -0.01 20.08 19.98
C ARG A 219 1.43 20.51 20.24
N GLY A 220 2.33 20.10 19.35
CA GLY A 220 3.73 20.50 19.39
C GLY A 220 3.95 21.94 18.91
N PRO A 221 5.16 22.50 19.12
CA PRO A 221 5.48 23.87 18.73
C PRO A 221 5.46 24.10 17.21
N ASN A 222 5.56 23.03 16.41
CA ASN A 222 5.41 23.04 14.95
C ASN A 222 3.96 22.81 14.49
N GLY A 223 2.99 22.73 15.41
CA GLY A 223 1.59 22.47 15.11
C GLY A 223 1.23 20.98 14.96
N ALA A 224 2.21 20.07 15.00
CA ALA A 224 1.95 18.64 14.88
C ALA A 224 1.11 18.13 16.07
N VAL A 225 0.12 17.29 15.76
CA VAL A 225 -0.72 16.64 16.76
C VAL A 225 -0.06 15.32 17.20
N ILE A 226 0.17 15.17 18.49
CA ILE A 226 0.71 13.96 19.12
C ILE A 226 -0.42 13.31 19.91
N ARG A 227 -0.68 12.03 19.62
CA ARG A 227 -1.72 11.22 20.25
C ARG A 227 -1.07 10.18 21.16
N LYS A 228 -1.53 10.04 22.40
CA LYS A 228 -0.99 9.09 23.37
C LYS A 228 -2.09 8.39 24.17
N GLY A 229 -1.87 7.10 24.45
CA GLY A 229 -2.68 6.33 25.40
C GLY A 229 -2.50 6.79 26.84
N ASP A 230 -1.27 7.17 27.21
CA ASP A 230 -0.89 7.61 28.56
C ASP A 230 -0.47 9.07 28.59
N GLU A 231 -0.75 9.76 29.69
CA GLU A 231 -0.41 11.17 29.86
C GLU A 231 1.12 11.39 29.89
N TYR A 232 1.62 12.42 29.21
CA TYR A 232 2.98 12.90 29.42
C TYR A 232 3.13 13.49 30.83
N ALA A 233 4.27 13.24 31.47
CA ALA A 233 4.58 13.90 32.73
C ALA A 233 4.65 15.44 32.53
N PRO A 234 4.25 16.26 33.52
CA PRO A 234 4.21 17.71 33.37
C PRO A 234 5.54 18.36 32.94
N ASP A 235 6.66 17.82 33.42
CA ASP A 235 8.02 18.25 33.05
C ASP A 235 8.34 17.91 31.58
N GLU A 236 7.85 16.78 31.07
CA GLU A 236 7.98 16.41 29.66
C GLU A 236 7.15 17.33 28.75
N ILE A 237 5.91 17.65 29.16
CA ILE A 237 5.06 18.63 28.44
C ILE A 237 5.79 19.97 28.32
N GLN A 238 6.37 20.45 29.43
CA GLN A 238 7.12 21.72 29.43
C GLN A 238 8.40 21.62 28.59
N ARG A 239 9.18 20.55 28.74
CA ARG A 239 10.44 20.33 28.00
C ARG A 239 10.22 20.26 26.50
N LEU A 240 9.16 19.57 26.07
CA LEU A 240 8.79 19.40 24.66
C LEU A 240 7.93 20.55 24.12
N ARG A 241 7.57 21.52 24.96
CA ARG A 241 6.71 22.66 24.62
C ARG A 241 5.37 22.22 24.02
N LEU A 242 4.77 21.23 24.65
CA LEU A 242 3.48 20.68 24.24
C LEU A 242 2.34 21.49 24.84
N THR A 243 1.28 21.69 24.05
CA THR A 243 0.00 22.23 24.55
C THR A 243 -1.02 21.10 24.57
N VAL A 244 -1.65 20.84 25.72
CA VAL A 244 -2.73 19.86 25.82
C VAL A 244 -3.92 20.37 25.00
N ILE A 245 -4.47 19.51 24.15
CA ILE A 245 -5.63 19.81 23.32
C ILE A 245 -6.67 18.68 23.47
N THR A 246 -7.89 18.97 23.07
CA THR A 246 -8.99 17.99 23.01
C THR A 246 -8.90 17.13 21.74
N LYS A 247 -9.61 16.00 21.73
CA LYS A 247 -9.76 15.16 20.54
C LYS A 247 -10.36 15.94 19.35
N ALA A 248 -11.38 16.76 19.60
CA ALA A 248 -11.98 17.59 18.56
C ALA A 248 -10.97 18.60 17.96
N GLU A 249 -10.13 19.24 18.79
CA GLU A 249 -9.07 20.14 18.32
C GLU A 249 -7.95 19.41 17.57
N ALA A 250 -7.70 18.15 17.90
CA ALA A 250 -6.77 17.29 17.19
C ALA A 250 -7.28 16.89 15.80
N GLU A 251 -8.60 16.77 15.62
CA GLU A 251 -9.23 16.36 14.36
C GLU A 251 -9.43 17.52 13.37
N VAL A 252 -9.61 18.76 13.86
CA VAL A 252 -9.85 19.95 13.03
C VAL A 252 -8.55 20.56 12.46
N GLY A 253 -7.39 20.23 13.05
CA GLY A 253 -6.10 20.85 12.72
C GLY A 253 -5.05 19.94 12.07
N ALA A 254 -5.43 18.72 11.68
CA ALA A 254 -4.59 17.76 10.95
C ALA A 254 -4.96 17.77 9.46
#